data_AF-A0A358PGY9-F1
#
_entry.id   AF-A0A358PGY9-F1
#
_cell.length_a   1.000
_cell.length_b   1.000
_cell.length_c   1.000
_cell.angle_alpha   90.00
_cell.angle_beta   90.00
_cell.angle_gamma   90.00
#
_symmetry.space_group_name_H-M   'P 1'
#
loop_
_entity.id
_entity.type
_entity.pdbx_description
1 polymer ?
#
loop_
_entity_poly.entity_id
_entity_poly.type
_entity_poly.pdbx_seq_one_letter_code
_entity_poly.pdbx_strand_id
1 'polypeptide(L)'
;DADGLNNLDNELKKLLSLRHVLTPHPGEMARLTGKSIEDVLRDPAGFAENTAKAFGCIVLLKGAVSVAAHPDGRLRYNASGNPGLAKGGSGDVLTGIITALLAQGLEPFDAASAGAYILGSSAESALELLHERALTAGDVLDAIEKTAGITEHRN
;
A
#
# COMPACT_ATOMS: atom_id res chain seq x y z
N ASP A 1 -4.79 8.12 -0.47
CA ASP A 1 -4.81 7.41 0.83
C ASP A 1 -5.66 8.18 1.83
N ALA A 2 -5.92 7.60 3.00
CA ALA A 2 -6.44 8.29 4.19
C ALA A 2 -7.67 9.18 3.89
N ASP A 3 -7.63 10.46 4.27
CA ASP A 3 -8.74 11.38 4.09
C ASP A 3 -9.12 11.62 2.63
N GLY A 4 -8.19 11.43 1.70
CA GLY A 4 -8.51 11.43 0.27
C GLY A 4 -9.48 10.30 -0.10
N LEU A 5 -9.40 9.14 0.58
CA LEU A 5 -10.36 8.05 0.43
C LEU A 5 -11.67 8.34 1.16
N ASN A 6 -11.63 8.96 2.34
CA ASN A 6 -12.83 9.30 3.10
C ASN A 6 -13.71 10.34 2.39
N ASN A 7 -13.13 11.22 1.57
CA ASN A 7 -13.83 12.27 0.82
C ASN A 7 -14.10 11.92 -0.66
N LEU A 8 -13.86 10.67 -1.07
CA LEU A 8 -14.10 10.21 -2.44
C LEU A 8 -15.61 10.04 -2.69
N ASP A 9 -16.24 11.12 -3.11
CA ASP A 9 -17.66 11.14 -3.49
C ASP A 9 -17.91 10.51 -4.87
N ASN A 10 -19.17 10.48 -5.27
CA ASN A 10 -19.57 9.86 -6.55
C ASN A 10 -19.06 10.61 -7.79
N GLU A 11 -18.78 11.91 -7.70
CA GLU A 11 -18.26 12.68 -8.83
C GLU A 11 -16.74 12.47 -8.95
N LEU A 12 -16.01 12.51 -7.84
CA LEU A 12 -14.57 12.22 -7.81
C LEU A 12 -14.26 10.79 -8.24
N LYS A 13 -15.11 9.81 -7.88
CA LYS A 13 -14.98 8.42 -8.34
C LYS A 13 -14.98 8.30 -9.86
N LYS A 14 -15.70 9.17 -10.58
CA LYS A 14 -15.73 9.16 -12.07
C LYS A 14 -14.43 9.67 -12.70
N LEU A 15 -13.60 10.38 -11.94
CA LEU A 15 -12.30 10.89 -12.41
C LEU A 15 -11.18 9.87 -12.24
N LEU A 16 -11.43 8.79 -11.49
CA LEU A 16 -10.48 7.71 -11.31
C LEU A 16 -10.19 7.01 -12.64
N SER A 17 -8.97 6.52 -12.76
CA SER A 17 -8.45 5.89 -13.97
C SER A 17 -7.21 5.06 -13.61
N LEU A 18 -6.64 4.37 -14.60
CA LEU A 18 -5.42 3.57 -14.43
C LEU A 18 -4.23 4.33 -13.87
N ARG A 19 -4.21 5.68 -13.96
CA ARG A 19 -3.18 6.54 -13.39
C ARG A 19 -3.27 6.71 -11.87
N HIS A 20 -4.35 6.24 -11.25
CA HIS A 20 -4.60 6.40 -9.83
C HIS A 20 -4.37 5.10 -9.07
N VAL A 21 -3.75 5.22 -7.89
CA VAL A 21 -3.59 4.14 -6.93
C VAL A 21 -4.34 4.51 -5.64
N LEU A 22 -5.29 3.68 -5.24
CA LEU A 22 -5.95 3.77 -3.94
C LEU A 22 -5.31 2.76 -2.99
N THR A 23 -5.05 3.18 -1.75
CA THR A 23 -4.31 2.37 -0.77
C THR A 23 -5.11 2.11 0.53
N PRO A 24 -6.39 1.71 0.47
CA PRO A 24 -7.22 1.59 1.67
C PRO A 24 -6.70 0.53 2.64
N HIS A 25 -6.83 0.75 3.95
CA HIS A 25 -6.87 -0.32 4.94
C HIS A 25 -8.30 -0.90 5.04
N PRO A 26 -8.54 -2.01 5.77
CA PRO A 26 -9.86 -2.67 5.79
C PRO A 26 -11.01 -1.76 6.21
N GLY A 27 -10.82 -0.90 7.22
CA GLY A 27 -11.79 0.12 7.61
C GLY A 27 -12.11 1.17 6.53
N GLU A 28 -11.13 1.63 5.75
CA GLU A 28 -11.35 2.55 4.62
C GLU A 28 -12.07 1.84 3.48
N MET A 29 -11.69 0.59 3.17
CA MET A 29 -12.35 -0.24 2.16
C MET A 29 -13.83 -0.49 2.52
N ALA A 30 -14.12 -0.82 3.78
CA ALA A 30 -15.47 -1.00 4.29
C ALA A 30 -16.34 0.25 4.03
N ARG A 31 -15.80 1.45 4.32
CA ARG A 31 -16.47 2.73 4.02
C ARG A 31 -16.66 2.97 2.52
N LEU A 32 -15.62 2.74 1.71
CA LEU A 32 -15.66 2.95 0.26
C LEU A 32 -16.71 2.09 -0.44
N THR A 33 -16.90 0.86 0.05
CA THR A 33 -17.79 -0.16 -0.53
C THR A 33 -19.17 -0.24 0.16
N GLY A 34 -19.35 0.43 1.30
CA GLY A 34 -20.55 0.32 2.12
C GLY A 34 -20.76 -1.08 2.72
N LYS A 35 -19.67 -1.80 3.02
CA LYS A 35 -19.67 -3.15 3.60
C LYS A 35 -19.08 -3.16 5.01
N SER A 36 -19.22 -4.27 5.73
CA SER A 36 -18.59 -4.43 7.05
C SER A 36 -17.09 -4.68 6.92
N ILE A 37 -16.32 -4.37 7.97
CA ILE A 37 -14.89 -4.69 8.01
C ILE A 37 -14.70 -6.21 7.99
N GLU A 38 -15.59 -6.95 8.63
CA GLU A 38 -15.62 -8.41 8.69
C GLU A 38 -15.77 -9.03 7.29
N ASP A 39 -16.60 -8.45 6.43
CA ASP A 39 -16.74 -8.90 5.04
C ASP A 39 -15.44 -8.67 4.25
N VAL A 40 -14.84 -7.48 4.41
CA VAL A 40 -13.56 -7.14 3.75
C VAL A 40 -12.45 -8.09 4.19
N LEU A 41 -12.36 -8.40 5.49
CA LEU A 41 -11.35 -9.31 6.03
C LEU A 41 -11.57 -10.77 5.63
N ARG A 42 -12.83 -11.17 5.35
CA ARG A 42 -13.16 -12.53 4.91
C ARG A 42 -12.69 -12.80 3.47
N ASP A 43 -12.74 -11.79 2.61
CA ASP A 43 -12.29 -11.89 1.22
C ASP A 43 -11.55 -10.61 0.74
N PRO A 44 -10.32 -10.36 1.23
CA PRO A 44 -9.60 -9.15 0.86
C PRO A 44 -9.34 -9.05 -0.65
N ALA A 45 -9.06 -10.19 -1.29
CA ALA A 45 -8.76 -10.24 -2.71
C ALA A 45 -9.97 -9.88 -3.57
N GLY A 46 -11.14 -10.46 -3.28
CA GLY A 46 -12.37 -10.13 -3.99
C GLY A 46 -12.78 -8.68 -3.78
N PHE A 47 -12.60 -8.12 -2.58
CA PHE A 47 -12.88 -6.70 -2.33
C PHE A 47 -11.93 -5.77 -3.09
N ALA A 48 -10.62 -6.06 -3.11
CA ALA A 48 -9.65 -5.30 -3.88
C ALA A 48 -9.96 -5.34 -5.38
N GLU A 49 -10.21 -6.54 -5.92
CA GLU A 49 -10.53 -6.76 -7.34
C GLU A 49 -11.82 -6.05 -7.77
N ASN A 50 -12.90 -6.25 -7.01
CA ASN A 50 -14.20 -5.66 -7.33
C ASN A 50 -14.14 -4.13 -7.25
N THR A 51 -13.42 -3.58 -6.28
CA THR A 51 -13.24 -2.12 -6.16
C THR A 51 -12.39 -1.57 -7.30
N ALA A 52 -11.29 -2.24 -7.67
CA ALA A 52 -10.45 -1.85 -8.80
C ALA A 52 -11.26 -1.83 -10.10
N LYS A 53 -12.03 -2.88 -10.38
CA LYS A 53 -12.93 -2.98 -11.53
C LYS A 53 -13.99 -1.88 -11.53
N ALA A 54 -14.68 -1.70 -10.40
CA ALA A 54 -15.76 -0.72 -10.29
C ALA A 54 -15.27 0.72 -10.50
N PHE A 55 -14.05 1.04 -10.06
CA PHE A 55 -13.51 2.40 -10.12
C PHE A 55 -12.52 2.62 -11.27
N GLY A 56 -12.20 1.59 -12.06
CA GLY A 56 -11.27 1.68 -13.19
C GLY A 56 -9.86 2.13 -12.79
N CYS A 57 -9.41 1.80 -11.57
CA CYS A 57 -8.12 2.24 -11.02
C CYS A 57 -7.41 1.12 -10.26
N ILE A 58 -6.16 1.36 -9.87
CA ILE A 58 -5.39 0.39 -9.08
C ILE A 58 -5.80 0.49 -7.61
N VAL A 59 -5.98 -0.65 -6.97
CA VAL A 59 -6.27 -0.74 -5.54
C VAL A 59 -5.20 -1.58 -4.86
N LEU A 60 -4.58 -1.05 -3.81
CA LEU A 60 -3.72 -1.77 -2.88
C LEU A 60 -4.44 -1.85 -1.52
N LEU A 61 -5.15 -2.94 -1.27
CA LEU A 61 -5.79 -3.19 0.01
C LEU A 61 -4.73 -3.61 1.04
N LYS A 62 -4.45 -2.73 2.00
CA LYS A 62 -3.46 -2.93 3.06
C LYS A 62 -3.95 -3.99 4.06
N GLY A 63 -3.04 -4.84 4.52
CA GLY A 63 -3.32 -5.88 5.52
C GLY A 63 -2.05 -6.67 5.85
N ALA A 64 -2.18 -7.70 6.70
CA ALA A 64 -1.07 -8.62 6.99
C ALA A 64 -0.55 -9.31 5.72
N VAL A 65 -1.46 -9.62 4.80
CA VAL A 65 -1.15 -9.83 3.39
C VAL A 65 -1.85 -8.72 2.62
N SER A 66 -1.07 -7.83 2.04
CA SER A 66 -1.62 -6.76 1.19
C SER A 66 -1.92 -7.30 -0.20
N VAL A 67 -3.01 -6.82 -0.81
CA VAL A 67 -3.44 -7.25 -2.15
C VAL A 67 -3.49 -6.06 -3.09
N ALA A 68 -2.63 -6.06 -4.10
CA ALA A 68 -2.71 -5.15 -5.24
C ALA A 68 -3.64 -5.75 -6.30
N ALA A 69 -4.59 -4.96 -6.77
CA ALA A 69 -5.56 -5.33 -7.79
C ALA A 69 -5.57 -4.34 -8.95
N HIS A 70 -5.55 -4.88 -10.16
CA HIS A 70 -5.74 -4.15 -11.40
C HIS A 70 -7.18 -4.36 -11.90
N PRO A 71 -7.82 -3.36 -12.54
CA PRO A 71 -9.19 -3.49 -13.07
C PRO A 71 -9.38 -4.55 -14.17
N ASP A 72 -8.31 -5.15 -14.68
CA ASP A 72 -8.37 -6.26 -15.65
C ASP A 72 -8.42 -7.64 -14.98
N GLY A 73 -8.43 -7.69 -13.64
CA GLY A 73 -8.46 -8.93 -12.85
C GLY A 73 -7.10 -9.44 -12.41
N ARG A 74 -5.98 -8.78 -12.76
CA ARG A 74 -4.68 -9.14 -12.19
C ARG A 74 -4.62 -8.83 -10.69
N LEU A 75 -4.08 -9.76 -9.93
CA LEU A 75 -3.84 -9.66 -8.50
C LEU A 75 -2.36 -9.94 -8.17
N ARG A 76 -1.83 -9.23 -7.18
CA ARG A 76 -0.54 -9.52 -6.56
C ARG A 76 -0.66 -9.46 -5.04
N TYR A 77 -0.03 -10.42 -4.37
CA TYR A 77 -0.06 -10.56 -2.93
C TYR A 77 1.31 -10.21 -2.38
N ASN A 78 1.34 -9.39 -1.33
CA ASN A 78 2.55 -9.09 -0.59
C ASN A 78 2.37 -9.53 0.86
N ALA A 79 3.14 -10.53 1.27
CA ALA A 79 3.18 -11.05 2.64
C ALA A 79 4.41 -10.57 3.43
N SER A 80 5.25 -9.69 2.84
CA SER A 80 6.39 -9.12 3.54
C SER A 80 5.95 -8.09 4.58
N GLY A 81 6.77 -7.93 5.61
CA GLY A 81 6.53 -7.02 6.72
C GLY A 81 6.39 -7.74 8.05
N ASN A 82 6.05 -6.97 9.09
CA ASN A 82 5.84 -7.49 10.43
C ASN A 82 4.77 -6.67 11.16
N PRO A 83 4.29 -7.13 12.34
CA PRO A 83 3.27 -6.41 13.11
C PRO A 83 3.65 -4.97 13.50
N GLY A 84 4.95 -4.62 13.47
CA GLY A 84 5.42 -3.25 13.69
C GLY A 84 4.88 -2.23 12.69
N LEU A 85 4.46 -2.67 11.49
CA LEU A 85 3.82 -1.82 10.48
C LEU A 85 2.39 -1.41 10.83
N ALA A 86 1.73 -2.08 11.79
CA ALA A 86 0.38 -1.73 12.25
C ALA A 86 0.36 -0.50 13.19
N LYS A 87 1.25 0.47 12.95
CA LYS A 87 1.38 1.73 13.69
C LYS A 87 1.03 2.92 12.78
N GLY A 88 0.63 4.02 13.40
CA GLY A 88 0.42 5.28 12.68
C GLY A 88 1.69 5.70 11.93
N GLY A 89 1.53 6.21 10.71
CA GLY A 89 2.62 6.68 9.85
C GLY A 89 3.08 5.68 8.77
N SER A 90 2.91 4.36 8.94
CA SER A 90 3.32 3.38 7.91
C SER A 90 2.60 3.58 6.57
N GLY A 91 1.33 4.01 6.62
CA GLY A 91 0.55 4.34 5.42
C GLY A 91 1.08 5.57 4.67
N ASP A 92 1.58 6.57 5.39
CA ASP A 92 2.16 7.77 4.79
C ASP A 92 3.50 7.44 4.11
N VAL A 93 4.33 6.61 4.75
CA VAL A 93 5.56 6.08 4.15
C VAL A 93 5.23 5.28 2.89
N LEU A 94 4.25 4.37 2.94
CA LEU A 94 3.80 3.62 1.77
C LEU A 94 3.39 4.53 0.62
N THR A 95 2.58 5.55 0.92
CA THR A 95 2.11 6.53 -0.06
C THR A 95 3.29 7.29 -0.68
N GLY A 96 4.28 7.68 0.12
CA GLY A 96 5.51 8.32 -0.35
C GLY A 96 6.30 7.43 -1.31
N ILE A 97 6.52 6.16 -0.95
CA ILE A 97 7.22 5.18 -1.82
C ILE A 97 6.49 5.02 -3.15
N ILE A 98 5.18 4.76 -3.12
CA ILE A 98 4.38 4.58 -4.34
C ILE A 98 4.45 5.82 -5.23
N THR A 99 4.31 7.01 -4.63
CA THR A 99 4.37 8.28 -5.36
C THR A 99 5.75 8.49 -6.00
N ALA A 100 6.83 8.15 -5.30
CA ALA A 100 8.19 8.25 -5.84
C ALA A 100 8.42 7.28 -7.02
N LEU A 101 7.88 6.06 -6.95
CA LEU A 101 7.95 5.08 -8.04
C LEU A 101 7.14 5.53 -9.27
N LEU A 102 5.94 6.07 -9.04
CA LEU A 102 5.12 6.68 -10.10
C LEU A 102 5.85 7.85 -10.77
N ALA A 103 6.48 8.73 -9.98
CA ALA A 103 7.24 9.86 -10.50
C ALA A 103 8.47 9.43 -11.33
N GLN A 104 9.02 8.25 -11.06
CA GLN A 104 10.09 7.63 -11.84
C GLN A 104 9.59 6.94 -13.12
N GLY A 105 8.28 6.95 -13.39
CA GLY A 105 7.68 6.40 -14.60
C GLY A 105 7.28 4.92 -14.48
N LEU A 106 7.24 4.37 -13.26
CA LEU A 106 6.75 3.01 -13.07
C LEU A 106 5.22 2.96 -13.24
N GLU A 107 4.73 1.90 -13.89
CA GLU A 107 3.30 1.72 -14.11
C GLU A 107 2.56 1.59 -12.76
N PRO A 108 1.34 2.14 -12.59
CA PRO A 108 0.69 2.25 -11.29
C PRO A 108 0.48 0.92 -10.54
N PHE A 109 0.21 -0.16 -11.25
CA PHE A 109 0.09 -1.49 -10.65
C PHE A 109 1.44 -2.02 -10.14
N ASP A 110 2.51 -1.77 -10.89
CA ASP A 110 3.87 -2.13 -10.50
C ASP A 110 4.35 -1.25 -9.33
N ALA A 111 4.07 0.06 -9.35
CA ALA A 111 4.38 0.99 -8.28
C ALA A 111 3.68 0.58 -6.97
N ALA A 112 2.39 0.25 -7.01
CA ALA A 112 1.65 -0.23 -5.85
C ALA A 112 2.25 -1.53 -5.28
N SER A 113 2.57 -2.49 -6.16
CA SER A 113 3.12 -3.79 -5.77
C SER A 113 4.52 -3.66 -5.18
N ALA A 114 5.41 -2.94 -5.86
CA ALA A 114 6.77 -2.71 -5.44
C ALA A 114 6.82 -1.87 -4.15
N GLY A 115 5.96 -0.84 -4.03
CA GLY A 115 5.87 -0.04 -2.82
C GLY A 115 5.49 -0.84 -1.59
N ALA A 116 4.51 -1.75 -1.71
CA ALA A 116 4.12 -2.65 -0.64
C ALA A 116 5.28 -3.58 -0.23
N TYR A 117 5.98 -4.16 -1.22
CA TYR A 117 7.12 -5.05 -0.97
C TYR A 117 8.30 -4.33 -0.33
N ILE A 118 8.69 -3.14 -0.83
CA ILE A 118 9.78 -2.34 -0.30
C ILE A 118 9.50 -1.99 1.18
N LEU A 119 8.29 -1.53 1.49
CA LEU A 119 7.93 -1.21 2.87
C LEU A 119 8.00 -2.45 3.79
N GLY A 120 7.43 -3.57 3.35
CA GLY A 120 7.42 -4.81 4.10
C GLY A 120 8.83 -5.36 4.35
N SER A 121 9.63 -5.48 3.29
CA SER A 121 11.00 -5.97 3.38
C SER A 121 11.92 -5.04 4.21
N SER A 122 11.72 -3.73 4.12
CA SER A 122 12.42 -2.77 4.98
C SER A 122 12.03 -2.93 6.46
N ALA A 123 10.76 -3.21 6.75
CA ALA A 123 10.33 -3.48 8.12
C ALA A 123 10.94 -4.77 8.68
N GLU A 124 11.01 -5.85 7.88
CA GLU A 124 11.70 -7.10 8.24
C GLU A 124 13.18 -6.85 8.53
N SER A 125 13.87 -6.15 7.63
CA SER A 125 15.28 -5.79 7.79
C SER A 125 15.51 -4.93 9.04
N ALA A 126 14.63 -3.95 9.30
CA ALA A 126 14.71 -3.13 10.48
C ALA A 126 14.48 -3.94 11.77
N LEU A 127 13.61 -4.94 11.76
CA LEU A 127 13.40 -5.83 12.90
C LEU A 127 14.65 -6.66 13.20
N GLU A 128 15.30 -7.20 12.17
CA GLU A 128 16.59 -7.89 12.29
C GLU A 128 17.73 -6.96 12.74
N LEU A 129 17.71 -5.68 12.38
CA LEU A 129 18.72 -4.74 12.86
C LEU A 129 18.48 -4.32 14.31
N LEU A 130 17.22 -4.21 14.70
CA LEU A 130 16.84 -3.62 15.98
C LEU A 130 16.67 -4.63 17.11
N HIS A 131 16.45 -5.92 16.82
CA HIS A 131 16.32 -7.12 17.68
C HIS A 131 15.53 -7.02 19.02
N GLU A 132 15.33 -5.85 19.65
CA GLU A 132 14.82 -5.66 21.02
C GLU A 132 14.16 -4.28 21.32
N ARG A 133 13.99 -3.37 20.35
CA ARG A 133 13.27 -2.09 20.57
C ARG A 133 12.12 -1.87 19.59
N ALA A 134 11.05 -1.24 20.09
CA ALA A 134 9.78 -1.07 19.41
C ALA A 134 9.91 -0.22 18.12
N LEU A 135 10.05 -0.92 16.98
CA LEU A 135 10.07 -0.40 15.61
C LEU A 135 9.12 0.80 15.38
N THR A 136 9.66 1.91 14.90
CA THR A 136 8.92 3.13 14.53
C THR A 136 8.91 3.33 13.02
N ALA A 137 8.03 4.22 12.52
CA ALA A 137 8.00 4.56 11.10
C ALA A 137 9.32 5.22 10.62
N GLY A 138 10.04 5.93 11.49
CA GLY A 138 11.34 6.51 11.18
C GLY A 138 12.40 5.44 10.92
N ASP A 139 12.42 4.37 11.72
CA ASP A 139 13.37 3.27 11.54
C ASP A 139 13.19 2.55 10.18
N VAL A 140 11.95 2.46 9.70
CA VAL A 140 11.63 1.87 8.38
C VAL A 140 12.11 2.79 7.25
N LEU A 141 12.00 4.11 7.42
CA LEU A 141 12.46 5.08 6.43
C LEU A 141 13.97 4.96 6.21
N ASP A 142 14.76 4.84 7.29
CA ASP A 142 16.22 4.67 7.21
C ASP A 142 16.62 3.37 6.47
N ALA A 143 15.79 2.32 6.56
CA ALA A 143 16.05 1.04 5.89
C ALA A 143 15.71 1.05 4.39
N ILE A 144 14.87 1.97 3.91
CA ILE A 144 14.44 2.03 2.49
C ILE A 144 15.62 2.21 1.54
N GLU A 145 16.62 3.02 1.88
CA GLU A 145 17.80 3.25 1.01
C GLU A 145 18.52 1.95 0.66
N LYS A 146 18.69 1.09 1.68
CA LYS A 146 19.34 -0.21 1.54
C LYS A 146 18.52 -1.18 0.69
N THR A 147 17.21 -1.24 0.90
CA THR A 147 16.30 -2.14 0.17
C THR A 147 16.11 -1.71 -1.28
N ALA A 148 16.04 -0.41 -1.55
CA ALA A 148 15.87 0.15 -2.88
C ALA A 148 17.17 0.10 -3.73
N GLY A 149 18.30 -0.33 -3.15
CA GLY A 149 19.59 -0.39 -3.84
C GLY A 149 20.21 1.00 -4.11
N ILE A 150 19.74 2.04 -3.41
CA ILE A 150 20.28 3.40 -3.54
C ILE A 150 21.57 3.44 -2.71
N THR A 151 22.68 3.04 -3.32
CA THR A 151 24.00 3.18 -2.69
C THR A 151 24.53 4.56 -3.05
N GLU A 152 24.37 5.55 -2.18
CA GLU A 152 25.20 6.75 -2.31
C GLU A 152 26.65 6.35 -2.01
N HIS A 153 27.51 6.43 -3.04
CA HIS A 153 28.94 6.63 -2.83
C HIS A 153 29.13 8.00 -2.18
N ARG A 154 28.94 8.07 -0.86
CA ARG A 154 29.45 9.18 -0.06
C ARG A 154 30.96 9.01 0.04
N ASN A 155 31.67 9.77 -0.80
CA ASN A 155 33.10 10.05 -0.66
C ASN A 155 33.37 10.87 0.61
#